data_AF-H6SQM5-F1
#
_entry.id   AF-H6SQM5-F1
#
_cell.length_a   1.000
_cell.length_b   1.000
_cell.length_c   1.000
_cell.angle_alpha   90.00
_cell.angle_beta   90.00
_cell.angle_gamma   90.00
#
_symmetry.space_group_name_H-M   'P 1'
#
loop_
_entity.id
_entity.type
_entity.pdbx_description
1 polymer ?
#
loop_
_entity_poly.entity_id
_entity_poly.type
_entity_poly.pdbx_seq_one_letter_code
_entity_poly.pdbx_strand_id
1 'polypeptide(L)'
;MMTTPSYRDRWGYLPAVLVTVVEAAGDEVMLRLVSACRGREITVPARDDHVESSVLGQAIADPVAAYAVVHALRAQGYSRVAVPMLGHAWALQRRRHIEQLRRDGATIAAIAQRVGMTERGVWAALARARAARPDSRQLTLFGD
;
A
#
# COMPACT_ATOMS: atom_id res chain seq x y z
N MET A 1 -8.97 17.45 -21.72
CA MET A 1 -9.51 16.44 -20.79
C MET A 1 -8.46 15.37 -20.61
N MET A 2 -7.77 15.33 -19.47
CA MET A 2 -6.83 14.25 -19.16
C MET A 2 -7.62 13.01 -18.76
N THR A 3 -7.59 11.97 -19.59
CA THR A 3 -8.17 10.66 -19.27
C THR A 3 -7.37 10.06 -18.11
N THR A 4 -7.90 10.11 -16.89
CA THR A 4 -7.29 9.40 -15.76
C THR A 4 -7.22 7.93 -16.14
N PRO A 5 -6.01 7.32 -16.21
CA PRO A 5 -5.89 5.93 -16.63
C PRO A 5 -6.75 5.06 -15.70
N SER A 6 -7.51 4.12 -16.28
CA SER A 6 -8.32 3.20 -15.50
C SER A 6 -7.43 2.45 -14.52
N TYR A 7 -7.92 2.15 -13.31
CA TYR A 7 -7.14 1.36 -12.35
C TYR A 7 -6.74 -0.01 -12.91
N ARG A 8 -7.55 -0.55 -13.84
CA ARG A 8 -7.23 -1.73 -14.65
C ARG A 8 -6.04 -1.53 -15.59
N ASP A 9 -5.82 -0.32 -16.10
CA ASP A 9 -4.67 -0.01 -16.95
C ASP A 9 -3.40 0.16 -16.12
N ARG A 10 -3.53 0.78 -14.93
CA ARG A 10 -2.39 1.02 -14.02
C ARG A 10 -1.94 -0.23 -13.28
N TRP A 11 -2.88 -1.13 -13.02
CA TRP A 11 -2.67 -2.32 -12.20
C TRP A 11 -3.32 -3.57 -12.81
N GLY A 12 -3.25 -3.76 -14.13
CA GLY A 12 -3.94 -4.86 -14.84
C GLY A 12 -3.58 -6.28 -14.40
N TYR A 13 -2.60 -6.42 -13.52
CA TYR A 13 -2.19 -7.66 -12.87
C TYR A 13 -2.75 -7.85 -11.45
N LEU A 14 -3.51 -6.88 -10.91
CA LEU A 14 -4.14 -7.01 -9.58
C LEU A 14 -5.32 -7.98 -9.66
N PRO A 15 -5.42 -8.93 -8.72
CA PRO A 15 -6.63 -9.72 -8.55
C PRO A 15 -7.85 -8.81 -8.31
N ALA A 16 -9.01 -9.23 -8.81
CA ALA A 16 -10.26 -8.46 -8.75
C ALA A 16 -10.56 -7.91 -7.35
N VAL A 17 -10.25 -8.71 -6.32
CA VAL A 17 -10.49 -8.33 -4.93
C VAL A 17 -9.66 -7.11 -4.49
N LEU A 18 -8.43 -6.95 -4.99
CA LEU A 18 -7.61 -5.79 -4.69
C LEU A 18 -8.03 -4.57 -5.51
N VAL A 19 -8.58 -4.78 -6.72
CA VAL A 19 -9.22 -3.71 -7.49
C VAL A 19 -10.38 -3.12 -6.69
N THR A 20 -11.23 -3.96 -6.11
CA THR A 20 -12.33 -3.52 -5.24
C THR A 20 -11.85 -2.73 -4.03
N VAL A 21 -10.75 -3.15 -3.39
CA VAL A 21 -10.14 -2.39 -2.28
C VAL A 21 -9.65 -1.02 -2.74
N VAL A 22 -8.98 -0.95 -3.89
CA VAL A 22 -8.48 0.31 -4.47
C VAL A 22 -9.63 1.24 -4.84
N GLU A 23 -10.71 0.72 -5.43
CA GLU A 23 -11.89 1.50 -5.79
C GLU A 23 -12.64 2.02 -4.57
N ALA A 24 -12.70 1.23 -3.49
CA ALA A 24 -13.40 1.60 -2.26
C ALA A 24 -12.62 2.59 -1.39
N ALA A 25 -11.29 2.45 -1.32
CA ALA A 25 -10.48 3.12 -0.29
C ALA A 25 -9.12 3.65 -0.77
N GLY A 26 -8.78 3.46 -2.05
CA GLY A 26 -7.54 3.96 -2.64
C GLY A 26 -6.35 3.00 -2.57
N ASP A 27 -5.27 3.39 -3.24
CA ASP A 27 -4.05 2.60 -3.40
C ASP A 27 -3.27 2.43 -2.09
N GLU A 28 -3.22 3.48 -1.26
CA GLU A 28 -2.53 3.42 0.04
C GLU A 28 -3.14 2.37 0.97
N VAL A 29 -4.47 2.28 1.00
CA VAL A 29 -5.20 1.30 1.80
C VAL A 29 -4.95 -0.11 1.28
N MET A 30 -4.98 -0.31 -0.04
CA MET A 30 -4.62 -1.60 -0.65
C MET A 30 -3.18 -2.02 -0.29
N LEU A 31 -2.21 -1.10 -0.38
CA LEU A 31 -0.82 -1.40 -0.05
C LEU A 31 -0.64 -1.80 1.42
N ARG A 32 -1.33 -1.09 2.33
CA ARG A 32 -1.33 -1.43 3.77
C ARG A 32 -1.93 -2.81 4.01
N LEU A 33 -3.07 -3.11 3.39
CA LEU A 33 -3.74 -4.40 3.49
C LEU A 33 -2.83 -5.54 3.02
N VAL A 34 -2.25 -5.41 1.82
CA VAL A 34 -1.31 -6.41 1.27
C VAL A 34 -0.11 -6.64 2.18
N SER A 35 0.42 -5.57 2.75
CA SER A 35 1.58 -5.61 3.64
C SER A 35 1.28 -6.19 5.02
N ALA A 36 0.06 -6.00 5.53
CA ALA A 36 -0.39 -6.58 6.78
C ALA A 36 -0.70 -8.07 6.62
N CYS A 37 -1.40 -8.45 5.56
CA CYS A 37 -1.86 -9.81 5.33
C CYS A 37 -0.79 -10.73 4.76
N ARG A 38 0.21 -10.22 4.02
CA ARG A 38 1.39 -10.96 3.52
C ARG A 38 1.08 -12.30 2.84
N GLY A 39 0.09 -12.37 1.96
CA GLY A 39 -0.27 -13.62 1.27
C GLY A 39 -1.33 -14.46 1.97
N ARG A 40 -1.88 -14.00 3.11
CA ARG A 40 -2.89 -14.73 3.87
C ARG A 40 -4.29 -14.53 3.30
N GLU A 41 -5.12 -15.53 3.51
CA GLU A 41 -6.57 -15.41 3.38
C GLU A 41 -7.13 -14.69 4.62
N ILE A 42 -8.02 -13.73 4.38
CA ILE A 42 -8.70 -12.99 5.44
C ILE A 42 -10.21 -13.22 5.35
N THR A 43 -10.84 -13.37 6.50
CA THR A 43 -12.29 -13.45 6.61
C THR A 43 -12.89 -12.05 6.50
N VAL A 44 -13.92 -11.91 5.66
CA VAL A 44 -14.73 -10.70 5.60
C VAL A 44 -15.73 -10.77 6.75
N PRO A 45 -15.74 -9.80 7.70
CA PRO A 45 -16.71 -9.80 8.80
C PRO A 45 -18.12 -9.82 8.24
N ALA A 46 -19.05 -10.56 8.86
CA ALA A 46 -20.45 -10.62 8.41
C ALA A 46 -21.30 -9.46 8.98
N ARG A 47 -20.90 -8.92 10.12
CA ARG A 47 -21.56 -7.82 10.82
C ARG A 47 -20.61 -6.66 11.02
N ASP A 48 -21.18 -5.48 11.18
CA ASP A 48 -20.47 -4.20 11.21
C ASP A 48 -19.70 -3.98 12.52
N ASP A 49 -20.27 -4.44 13.63
CA ASP A 49 -19.65 -4.48 14.96
C ASP A 49 -18.29 -5.22 15.01
N HIS A 50 -18.05 -6.14 14.07
CA HIS A 50 -16.81 -6.90 13.98
C HIS A 50 -15.79 -6.30 13.00
N VAL A 51 -16.08 -5.19 12.31
CA VAL A 51 -15.18 -4.62 11.29
C VAL A 51 -13.87 -4.16 11.92
N GLU A 52 -13.94 -3.33 12.97
CA GLU A 52 -12.75 -2.76 13.61
C GLU A 52 -11.85 -3.81 14.28
N SER A 53 -12.47 -4.84 14.87
CA SER A 53 -11.76 -5.93 15.54
C SER A 53 -11.21 -6.98 14.56
N SER A 54 -11.65 -6.96 13.30
CA SER A 54 -11.17 -7.90 12.28
C SER A 54 -9.76 -7.58 11.80
N VAL A 55 -9.08 -8.58 11.23
CA VAL A 55 -7.77 -8.41 10.56
C VAL A 55 -7.84 -7.32 9.48
N LEU A 56 -8.97 -7.21 8.79
CA LEU A 56 -9.18 -6.24 7.73
C LEU A 56 -9.26 -4.81 8.31
N GLY A 57 -10.03 -4.60 9.39
CA GLY A 57 -10.11 -3.32 10.09
C GLY A 57 -8.77 -2.89 10.67
N GLN A 58 -8.08 -3.80 11.35
CA GLN A 58 -6.76 -3.54 11.93
C GLN A 58 -5.70 -3.22 10.87
N ALA A 59 -5.75 -3.87 9.71
CA ALA A 59 -4.80 -3.63 8.62
C ALA A 59 -4.99 -2.27 7.95
N ILE A 60 -6.23 -1.80 7.83
CA ILE A 60 -6.56 -0.52 7.17
C ILE A 60 -6.34 0.66 8.12
N ALA A 61 -6.56 0.46 9.43
CA ALA A 61 -6.42 1.42 10.52
C ALA A 61 -7.36 2.64 10.48
N ASP A 62 -7.91 3.00 9.31
CA ASP A 62 -9.00 3.95 9.15
C ASP A 62 -10.36 3.21 9.19
N PRO A 63 -11.22 3.48 10.20
CA PRO A 63 -12.52 2.84 10.30
C PRO A 63 -13.41 3.08 9.08
N VAL A 64 -13.44 4.30 8.54
CA VAL A 64 -14.32 4.66 7.41
C VAL A 64 -13.91 3.88 6.17
N ALA A 65 -12.61 3.84 5.89
CA ALA A 65 -12.07 3.06 4.78
C ALA A 65 -12.28 1.54 4.99
N ALA A 66 -12.17 1.05 6.22
CA ALA A 66 -12.43 -0.35 6.54
C ALA A 66 -13.89 -0.73 6.28
N TYR A 67 -14.84 0.09 6.71
CA TYR A 67 -16.26 -0.10 6.42
C TYR A 67 -16.54 -0.10 4.92
N ALA A 68 -16.01 0.86 4.18
CA ALA A 68 -16.18 0.94 2.73
C ALA A 68 -15.68 -0.32 2.02
N VAL A 69 -14.50 -0.82 2.39
CA VAL A 69 -13.93 -2.05 1.83
C VAL A 69 -14.78 -3.27 2.19
N VAL A 70 -15.18 -3.44 3.45
CA VAL A 70 -16.01 -4.58 3.87
C VAL A 70 -17.35 -4.58 3.15
N HIS A 71 -18.02 -3.43 3.04
CA HIS A 71 -19.27 -3.32 2.29
C HIS A 71 -19.10 -3.67 0.82
N ALA A 72 -18.05 -3.17 0.16
CA ALA A 72 -17.77 -3.47 -1.24
C ALA A 72 -17.54 -4.98 -1.46
N LEU A 73 -16.78 -5.62 -0.57
CA LEU A 73 -16.51 -7.06 -0.64
C LEU A 73 -17.77 -7.91 -0.40
N ARG A 74 -18.60 -7.53 0.57
CA ARG A 74 -19.89 -8.20 0.83
C ARG A 74 -20.86 -8.04 -0.34
N ALA A 75 -20.92 -6.86 -0.95
CA ALA A 75 -21.77 -6.61 -2.12
C ALA A 75 -21.39 -7.50 -3.31
N GLN A 76 -20.13 -7.95 -3.39
CA GLN A 76 -19.66 -8.91 -4.38
C GLN A 76 -19.73 -10.37 -3.90
N GLY A 77 -20.30 -10.63 -2.71
CA GLY A 77 -20.51 -11.99 -2.18
C GLY A 77 -19.28 -12.63 -1.53
N TYR A 78 -18.21 -11.88 -1.25
CA TYR A 78 -17.03 -12.44 -0.60
C TYR A 78 -17.26 -12.65 0.90
N SER A 79 -17.09 -13.88 1.36
CA SER A 79 -16.97 -14.24 2.78
C SER A 79 -15.50 -14.37 3.23
N ARG A 80 -14.61 -14.65 2.28
CA ARG A 80 -13.16 -14.74 2.46
C ARG A 80 -12.43 -14.21 1.25
N VAL A 81 -11.24 -13.67 1.47
CA VAL A 81 -10.43 -13.00 0.46
C VAL A 81 -8.98 -13.47 0.58
N ALA A 82 -8.45 -14.06 -0.48
CA ALA A 82 -7.01 -14.30 -0.60
C ALA A 82 -6.31 -12.98 -0.94
N VAL A 83 -5.50 -12.47 -0.01
CA VAL A 83 -4.69 -11.27 -0.26
C VAL A 83 -3.34 -11.71 -0.82
N PRO A 84 -3.04 -11.50 -2.11
CA PRO A 84 -1.80 -11.98 -2.72
C PRO A 84 -0.56 -11.31 -2.10
N MET A 85 0.57 -12.02 -2.09
CA MET A 85 1.86 -11.37 -1.86
C MET A 85 2.26 -10.59 -3.11
N LEU A 86 2.07 -9.28 -3.09
CA LEU A 86 2.66 -8.41 -4.10
C LEU A 86 4.06 -8.00 -3.61
N GLY A 87 5.08 -8.78 -3.98
CA GLY A 87 6.47 -8.49 -3.60
C GLY A 87 6.92 -7.06 -3.94
N HIS A 88 6.40 -6.52 -5.05
CA HIS A 88 6.60 -5.12 -5.44
C HIS A 88 5.92 -4.12 -4.48
N ALA A 89 4.65 -4.35 -4.11
CA ALA A 89 3.93 -3.51 -3.16
C ALA A 89 4.60 -3.49 -1.79
N TRP A 90 5.06 -4.67 -1.34
CA TRP A 90 5.78 -4.81 -0.08
C TRP A 90 7.12 -4.07 -0.11
N ALA A 91 7.88 -4.18 -1.21
CA ALA A 91 9.12 -3.43 -1.39
C ALA A 91 8.87 -1.91 -1.42
N LEU A 92 7.78 -1.47 -2.05
CA LEU A 92 7.37 -0.07 -2.10
C LEU A 92 7.00 0.46 -0.71
N GLN A 93 6.16 -0.25 0.05
CA GLN A 93 5.79 0.14 1.41
C GLN A 93 7.02 0.17 2.32
N ARG A 94 7.87 -0.85 2.25
CA ARG A 94 9.11 -0.89 3.03
C ARG A 94 10.00 0.32 2.72
N ARG A 95 10.10 0.73 1.46
CA ARG A 95 10.82 1.94 1.06
C ARG A 95 10.19 3.20 1.67
N ARG A 96 8.86 3.36 1.57
CA ARG A 96 8.15 4.50 2.18
C ARG A 96 8.37 4.57 3.69
N HIS A 97 8.35 3.44 4.38
CA HIS A 97 8.61 3.37 5.81
C HIS A 97 10.05 3.79 6.16
N ILE A 98 11.05 3.31 5.40
CA ILE A 98 12.45 3.76 5.55
C ILE A 98 12.59 5.28 5.33
N GLU A 99 11.92 5.84 4.32
CA GLU A 99 11.92 7.28 4.05
C GLU A 99 11.25 8.08 5.17
N GLN A 100 10.15 7.57 5.73
CA GLN A 100 9.45 8.20 6.85
C GLN A 100 10.35 8.25 8.08
N LEU A 101 10.92 7.11 8.49
CA LEU A 101 11.85 7.06 9.62
C LEU A 101 13.05 8.00 9.43
N ARG A 102 13.54 8.13 8.19
CA ARG A 102 14.62 9.06 7.89
C ARG A 102 14.19 10.52 8.01
N ARG A 103 12.96 10.87 7.58
CA ARG A 103 12.37 12.20 7.77
C ARG A 103 12.14 12.52 9.24
N ASP A 104 11.80 11.51 10.05
CA ASP A 104 11.63 11.62 11.50
C ASP A 104 12.97 11.72 12.26
N GLY A 105 14.11 11.84 11.55
CA GLY A 105 15.42 12.06 12.15
C GLY A 105 16.16 10.79 12.58
N ALA A 106 15.65 9.58 12.30
CA ALA A 106 16.34 8.36 12.68
C ALA A 106 17.70 8.21 11.95
N THR A 107 18.69 7.71 12.68
CA THR A 107 20.01 7.36 12.13
C THR A 107 19.89 6.12 11.24
N ILE A 108 20.84 5.94 10.31
CA ILE A 108 20.83 4.78 9.41
C ILE A 108 20.89 3.46 10.19
N ALA A 109 21.72 3.41 11.24
CA ALA A 109 21.82 2.25 12.13
C ALA A 109 20.48 1.94 12.83
N ALA A 110 19.79 2.96 13.36
CA ALA A 110 18.50 2.77 14.01
C ALA A 110 17.42 2.29 13.04
N ILE A 111 17.41 2.82 11.81
CA ILE A 111 16.50 2.37 10.74
C ILE A 111 16.81 0.91 10.40
N ALA A 112 18.07 0.58 10.19
CA ALA A 112 18.54 -0.78 9.86
C ALA A 112 18.08 -1.80 10.90
N GLN A 113 18.23 -1.49 12.20
CA GLN A 113 17.74 -2.33 13.29
C GLN A 113 16.21 -2.46 13.28
N ARG A 114 15.46 -1.35 13.17
CA ARG A 114 13.98 -1.36 13.17
C ARG A 114 13.38 -2.14 12.00
N VAL A 115 13.98 -2.05 10.83
CA VAL A 115 13.46 -2.70 9.61
C VAL A 115 14.09 -4.07 9.33
N GLY A 116 15.03 -4.52 10.16
CA GLY A 116 15.71 -5.81 10.01
C GLY A 116 16.57 -5.89 8.75
N MET A 117 17.31 -4.82 8.43
CA MET A 117 18.17 -4.73 7.24
C MET A 117 19.59 -4.33 7.63
N THR A 118 20.54 -4.51 6.70
CA THR A 118 21.86 -3.93 6.84
C THR A 118 21.83 -2.43 6.53
N GLU A 119 22.76 -1.66 7.09
CA GLU A 119 22.90 -0.24 6.79
C GLU A 119 23.10 0.02 5.29
N ARG A 120 23.87 -0.83 4.61
CA ARG A 120 24.04 -0.79 3.14
C ARG A 120 22.70 -0.94 2.41
N GLY A 121 21.83 -1.82 2.88
CA GLY A 121 20.48 -2.01 2.33
C GLY A 121 19.61 -0.76 2.51
N VAL A 122 19.70 -0.10 3.66
CA VAL A 122 18.99 1.16 3.93
C VAL A 122 19.49 2.28 3.00
N TRP A 123 20.82 2.41 2.83
CA TRP A 123 21.41 3.37 1.89
C TRP A 123 20.92 3.14 0.46
N ALA A 124 20.92 1.90 -0.02
CA ALA A 124 20.43 1.57 -1.36
C ALA A 124 18.93 1.89 -1.53
N ALA A 125 18.11 1.64 -0.51
CA ALA A 125 16.69 1.96 -0.53
C ALA A 125 16.45 3.48 -0.63
N LEU A 126 17.16 4.27 0.17
CA LEU A 126 17.09 5.73 0.14
C LEU A 126 17.61 6.31 -1.19
N ALA A 127 18.68 5.76 -1.75
CA ALA A 127 19.21 6.18 -3.05
C ALA A 127 18.19 5.95 -4.18
N ARG A 128 17.56 4.77 -4.21
CA ARG A 128 16.48 4.46 -5.16
C ARG A 128 15.28 5.38 -4.99
N ALA A 129 14.93 5.75 -3.76
CA ALA A 129 13.83 6.64 -3.49
C ALA A 129 14.10 8.07 -4.01
N ARG A 130 15.34 8.56 -3.89
CA ARG A 130 15.75 9.84 -4.50
C ARG A 130 15.68 9.80 -6.02
N ALA A 131 16.17 8.73 -6.64
CA ALA A 131 16.15 8.56 -8.10
C ALA A 131 14.72 8.45 -8.67
N ALA A 132 13.75 8.00 -7.87
CA ALA A 132 12.35 7.89 -8.27
C ALA A 132 11.56 9.20 -8.12
N ARG A 133 12.14 10.26 -7.55
CA ARG A 133 11.50 11.58 -7.54
C ARG A 133 11.65 12.20 -8.93
N PRO A 134 10.57 12.68 -9.56
CA PRO A 134 10.68 13.38 -10.83
C PRO A 134 11.63 14.56 -10.66
N ASP A 135 12.66 14.62 -11.49
CA ASP A 135 13.64 15.68 -11.46
C ASP A 135 12.96 16.97 -11.95
N SER A 136 12.78 17.95 -11.06
CA SER A 136 12.15 19.24 -11.37
C SER A 136 12.85 19.97 -12.52
N ARG A 137 14.08 19.57 -12.87
CA ARG A 137 14.87 20.11 -13.96
C ARG A 137 14.40 19.70 -15.36
N GLN A 138 13.60 18.62 -15.49
CA GLN A 138 13.07 18.21 -16.80
C GLN A 138 11.80 18.98 -17.21
N LEU A 139 11.14 19.67 -16.29
CA LEU A 139 9.95 20.49 -16.59
C LEU A 139 10.29 21.86 -17.21
N THR A 140 11.56 22.29 -17.14
CA THR A 140 12.02 23.57 -17.70
C THR A 140 12.59 23.46 -19.13
N LEU A 141 12.61 22.28 -19.74
CA LEU A 141 13.16 22.07 -21.09
C LEU A 141 12.11 22.19 -22.23
N PHE A 142 10.83 22.38 -21.90
CA PHE A 142 9.74 22.49 -22.88
C PHE A 142 8.88 23.75 -22.68
N GLY A 143 9.41 24.75 -21.97
CA GLY A 143 8.73 26.03 -21.73
C GLY A 143 9.50 27.19 -22.37
N ASP A 144 9.48 27.26 -23.69
CA ASP A 144 9.69 28.47 -24.51
C ASP A 144 8.70 28.41 -25.69
#